data_AF-A0A940TDL2-F1
#
_entry.id   AF-A0A940TDL2-F1
#
_cell.length_a   1.000
_cell.length_b   1.000
_cell.length_c   1.000
_cell.angle_alpha   90.00
_cell.angle_beta   90.00
_cell.angle_gamma   90.00
#
_symmetry.space_group_name_H-M   'P 1'
#
loop_
_entity.id
_entity.type
_entity.pdbx_description
1 polymer ?
#
loop_
_entity_poly.entity_id
_entity_poly.type
_entity_poly.pdbx_seq_one_letter_code
_entity_poly.pdbx_strand_id
1 'polypeptide(L)'
;MDNNNSMMERLDEFLTEVQKPSRYIGGETGSVIKDKSKVDIRFAFCFPDTYEIGMSHLGMKILYGLKNAVPNYWCERVFMPLPDMEEQMRARNIPLYALESLDPIKDFDFIGFTLQYEMSYTNILEMLDLAGVPVLASERGETLAPIVMAGGPCVCNPEPLVDFFDLFAIGEGEEMNLELMRLMEQCKKEGTTRQEFLRRAAQIEGIYVPSLYDVDYNEDGTVKSITPRDGAPAKIRKRIIKDFDKVYAPDNFVVPFTQIVHDRAVVEVLRGCIRGCRFCQAGFIYRPYREKEKDTILAQTKALCENTGYDEVSLSSLSTGDYKDIVGLLTELTDYTTGEKINLSLPSLRIDRFSDEVLKKITDVRKSGLTFAPEGGTQRIRDVINKNVTEKNVMDSVKIAFEGGYTNIKLYFMMGLPTETMEDVEGVYQLAKAVIEEFYATPNHAKGRPGVAVSLSTFIPKPFTPFEFEPQLDEAGVKERQAHLKSINNDRKIVISWSKYDLSLIEAVLARGDRRMSKVVYAAWKKGCKLDGWDEHFKFDKWKEAFEECGLDMAFYANRRRSYEEVAPWSHIDMLVSREFLIEENRRAHAGVTTPNCREKCSNCGVAKCVGGDICRAIR
;
A
#
# COMPACT_ATOMS: atom_id res chain seq x y z
N MET A 1 30.62 5.57 -21.81
CA MET A 1 30.91 5.23 -20.41
C MET A 1 31.43 6.44 -19.61
N ASP A 2 31.31 7.69 -20.10
CA ASP A 2 32.08 8.82 -19.51
C ASP A 2 31.29 9.83 -18.65
N ASN A 3 29.99 9.64 -18.38
CA ASN A 3 29.23 10.56 -17.51
C ASN A 3 29.10 10.09 -16.04
N ASN A 4 29.04 8.77 -15.78
CA ASN A 4 28.88 8.24 -14.42
C ASN A 4 30.06 8.57 -13.51
N ASN A 5 31.28 8.64 -14.06
CA ASN A 5 32.46 9.00 -13.28
C ASN A 5 32.32 10.39 -12.64
N SER A 6 31.75 11.38 -13.35
CA SER A 6 31.67 12.74 -12.80
C SER A 6 30.65 12.90 -11.66
N MET A 7 29.53 12.15 -11.67
CA MET A 7 28.56 12.22 -10.57
C MET A 7 29.07 11.46 -9.35
N MET A 8 29.61 10.25 -9.55
CA MET A 8 30.17 9.47 -8.46
C MET A 8 31.33 10.21 -7.77
N GLU A 9 32.23 10.82 -8.54
CA GLU A 9 33.32 11.65 -8.00
C GLU A 9 32.78 12.79 -7.11
N ARG A 10 31.68 13.46 -7.53
CA ARG A 10 31.04 14.51 -6.72
C ARG A 10 30.37 13.97 -5.46
N LEU A 11 29.81 12.76 -5.50
CA LEU A 11 29.22 12.11 -4.33
C LEU A 11 30.31 11.71 -3.33
N ASP A 12 31.41 11.13 -3.80
CA ASP A 12 32.54 10.68 -2.98
C ASP A 12 33.12 11.81 -2.10
N GLU A 13 33.02 13.07 -2.52
CA GLU A 13 33.44 14.24 -1.75
C GLU A 13 32.75 14.37 -0.38
N PHE A 14 31.54 13.83 -0.21
CA PHE A 14 30.75 14.03 1.02
C PHE A 14 29.98 12.80 1.50
N LEU A 15 30.05 11.64 0.82
CA LEU A 15 29.34 10.42 1.24
C LEU A 15 29.67 9.97 2.67
N THR A 16 30.84 10.33 3.21
CA THR A 16 31.20 10.03 4.61
C THR A 16 30.51 10.93 5.65
N GLU A 17 29.86 12.01 5.20
CA GLU A 17 29.12 12.97 6.03
C GLU A 17 27.64 12.60 6.19
N VAL A 18 27.13 11.59 5.47
CA VAL A 18 25.72 11.20 5.45
C VAL A 18 25.47 9.81 6.04
N GLN A 19 24.27 9.57 6.56
CA GLN A 19 23.86 8.30 7.12
C GLN A 19 23.57 7.25 6.05
N LYS A 20 24.14 6.06 6.24
CA LYS A 20 23.96 4.89 5.37
C LYS A 20 24.23 5.22 3.88
N PRO A 21 25.47 5.62 3.54
CA PRO A 21 25.84 6.07 2.20
C PRO A 21 25.56 5.04 1.10
N SER A 22 25.54 3.75 1.44
CA SER A 22 25.22 2.66 0.52
C SER A 22 23.84 2.78 -0.15
N ARG A 23 22.92 3.58 0.40
CA ARG A 23 21.60 3.87 -0.20
C ARG A 23 21.68 4.72 -1.48
N TYR A 24 22.80 5.42 -1.69
CA TYR A 24 22.89 6.51 -2.66
C TYR A 24 23.85 6.24 -3.83
N ILE A 25 24.56 5.11 -3.81
CA ILE A 25 25.67 4.84 -4.74
C ILE A 25 25.31 3.90 -5.90
N GLY A 26 24.22 3.14 -5.79
CA GLY A 26 23.86 2.13 -6.78
C GLY A 26 24.85 0.97 -6.85
N GLY A 27 24.89 0.30 -8.01
CA GLY A 27 25.86 -0.78 -8.29
C GLY A 27 25.57 -2.12 -7.61
N GLU A 28 24.38 -2.27 -7.00
CA GLU A 28 24.01 -3.50 -6.31
C GLU A 28 23.90 -4.71 -7.26
N THR A 29 24.17 -5.91 -6.73
CA THR A 29 24.00 -7.16 -7.48
C THR A 29 22.56 -7.28 -7.96
N GLY A 30 22.37 -7.64 -9.24
CA GLY A 30 21.05 -7.75 -9.86
C GLY A 30 20.49 -6.43 -10.39
N SER A 31 21.17 -5.29 -10.17
CA SER A 31 20.83 -4.03 -10.85
C SER A 31 21.05 -4.14 -12.36
N VAL A 32 20.13 -3.56 -13.14
CA VAL A 32 20.18 -3.61 -14.61
C VAL A 32 20.87 -2.36 -15.13
N ILE A 33 22.05 -2.55 -15.72
CA ILE A 33 22.80 -1.51 -16.43
C ILE A 33 22.65 -1.72 -17.94
N LYS A 34 22.28 -0.67 -18.67
CA LYS A 34 22.13 -0.70 -20.13
C LYS A 34 23.09 0.26 -20.81
N ASP A 35 23.41 -0.04 -22.07
CA ASP A 35 24.09 0.90 -22.96
C ASP A 35 23.10 2.01 -23.35
N LYS A 36 23.29 3.21 -22.79
CA LYS A 36 22.42 4.38 -23.00
C LYS A 36 22.18 4.71 -24.48
N SER A 37 23.11 4.37 -25.37
CA SER A 37 22.95 4.61 -26.82
C SER A 37 21.90 3.70 -27.49
N LYS A 38 21.48 2.62 -26.82
CA LYS A 38 20.49 1.63 -27.29
C LYS A 38 19.16 1.72 -26.55
N VAL A 39 19.00 2.76 -25.73
CA VAL A 39 17.80 2.96 -24.90
C VAL A 39 16.92 4.01 -25.54
N ASP A 40 15.69 3.63 -25.85
CA ASP A 40 14.69 4.52 -26.44
C ASP A 40 13.84 5.21 -25.37
N ILE A 41 13.60 4.53 -24.24
CA ILE A 41 12.76 5.01 -23.14
C ILE A 41 13.48 4.84 -21.81
N ARG A 42 13.58 5.93 -21.06
CA ARG A 42 14.08 5.96 -19.68
C ARG A 42 12.96 6.24 -18.69
N PHE A 43 12.90 5.44 -17.63
CA PHE A 43 11.88 5.53 -16.60
C PHE A 43 12.52 5.64 -15.21
N ALA A 44 12.36 6.79 -14.56
CA ALA A 44 12.75 7.02 -13.18
C ALA A 44 11.65 6.49 -12.25
N PHE A 45 11.87 5.33 -11.63
CA PHE A 45 10.90 4.68 -10.77
C PHE A 45 11.11 5.09 -9.32
N CYS A 46 10.34 6.09 -8.92
CA CYS A 46 10.40 6.75 -7.64
C CYS A 46 9.55 6.00 -6.60
N PHE A 47 10.16 5.68 -5.46
CA PHE A 47 9.44 5.37 -4.24
C PHE A 47 9.49 6.62 -3.34
N PRO A 48 8.36 7.23 -2.97
CA PRO A 48 8.31 8.48 -2.20
C PRO A 48 8.60 8.26 -0.70
N ASP A 49 9.64 7.50 -0.40
CA ASP A 49 10.13 7.18 0.94
C ASP A 49 11.59 6.71 0.84
N THR A 50 12.18 6.43 1.99
CA THR A 50 13.56 5.94 2.11
C THR A 50 13.81 4.64 1.36
N TYR A 51 15.08 4.43 1.00
CA TYR A 51 15.56 3.25 0.27
C TYR A 51 15.10 1.93 0.91
N GLU A 52 15.20 1.76 2.23
CA GLU A 52 14.84 0.50 2.88
C GLU A 52 13.37 0.14 2.78
N ILE A 53 12.50 1.15 2.82
CA ILE A 53 11.05 0.94 2.64
C ILE A 53 10.78 0.59 1.18
N GLY A 54 11.34 1.37 0.25
CA GLY A 54 11.09 1.17 -1.18
C GLY A 54 11.65 -0.15 -1.73
N MET A 55 12.85 -0.55 -1.30
CA MET A 55 13.45 -1.84 -1.67
C MET A 55 12.72 -3.05 -1.08
N SER A 56 11.89 -2.85 -0.05
CA SER A 56 11.03 -3.90 0.51
C SER A 56 9.74 -4.11 -0.29
N HIS A 57 9.43 -3.23 -1.25
CA HIS A 57 8.17 -3.24 -1.97
C HIS A 57 8.20 -4.16 -3.22
N LEU A 58 7.46 -5.27 -3.16
CA LEU A 58 7.40 -6.27 -4.23
C LEU A 58 6.91 -5.69 -5.57
N GLY A 59 5.89 -4.83 -5.57
CA GLY A 59 5.36 -4.24 -6.80
C GLY A 59 6.40 -3.41 -7.56
N MET A 60 7.35 -2.78 -6.83
CA MET A 60 8.45 -2.05 -7.44
C MET A 60 9.44 -3.02 -8.09
N LYS A 61 9.77 -4.14 -7.42
CA LYS A 61 10.63 -5.20 -7.98
C LYS A 61 10.04 -5.80 -9.26
N ILE A 62 8.74 -6.13 -9.25
CA ILE A 62 8.02 -6.68 -10.41
C ILE A 62 8.09 -5.71 -11.59
N LEU A 63 7.66 -4.45 -11.39
CA LEU A 63 7.59 -3.48 -12.48
C LEU A 63 8.96 -2.99 -12.95
N TYR A 64 9.97 -2.99 -12.07
CA TYR A 64 11.37 -2.74 -12.45
C TYR A 64 11.89 -3.83 -13.39
N GLY A 65 11.76 -5.10 -12.98
CA GLY A 65 12.19 -6.25 -13.79
C GLY A 65 11.46 -6.30 -15.13
N LEU A 66 10.13 -6.10 -15.11
CA LEU A 66 9.29 -6.13 -16.30
C LEU A 66 9.71 -5.12 -17.37
N LYS A 67 9.92 -3.86 -16.97
CA LYS A 67 10.32 -2.81 -17.90
C LYS A 67 11.73 -3.07 -18.43
N ASN A 68 12.64 -3.52 -17.57
CA ASN A 68 14.01 -3.81 -17.95
C ASN A 68 14.16 -5.06 -18.83
N ALA A 69 13.19 -5.98 -18.79
CA ALA A 69 13.13 -7.12 -19.70
C ALA A 69 12.87 -6.71 -21.17
N VAL A 70 12.31 -5.51 -21.39
CA VAL A 70 12.21 -4.94 -22.74
C VAL A 70 13.58 -4.38 -23.15
N PRO A 71 14.22 -4.87 -24.24
CA PRO A 71 15.62 -4.56 -24.52
C PRO A 71 15.97 -3.07 -24.54
N ASN A 72 15.13 -2.25 -25.18
CA ASN A 72 15.34 -0.81 -25.39
C ASN A 72 14.75 0.10 -24.29
N TYR A 73 14.19 -0.46 -23.21
CA TYR A 73 13.67 0.34 -22.08
C TYR A 73 14.57 0.23 -20.86
N TRP A 74 14.87 1.34 -20.20
CA TRP A 74 15.67 1.34 -18.98
C TRP A 74 14.88 1.94 -17.83
N CYS A 75 14.50 1.09 -16.88
CA CYS A 75 13.84 1.51 -15.65
C CYS A 75 14.88 1.55 -14.53
N GLU A 76 14.94 2.68 -13.83
CA GLU A 76 15.98 2.96 -12.84
C GLU A 76 15.33 3.37 -11.51
N ARG A 77 15.92 2.98 -10.39
CA ARG A 77 15.35 3.16 -9.05
C ARG A 77 15.71 4.53 -8.50
N VAL A 78 14.75 5.16 -7.84
CA VAL A 78 14.90 6.48 -7.21
C VAL A 78 14.17 6.47 -5.87
N PHE A 79 14.78 7.03 -4.83
CA PHE A 79 14.23 7.06 -3.48
C PHE A 79 14.33 8.46 -2.89
N MET A 80 13.50 8.76 -1.90
CA MET A 80 13.59 10.02 -1.16
C MET A 80 14.87 10.00 -0.30
N PRO A 81 15.80 10.97 -0.46
CA PRO A 81 16.96 11.06 0.41
C PRO A 81 16.55 11.45 1.84
N LEU A 82 17.36 11.05 2.82
CA LEU A 82 17.22 11.57 4.18
C LEU A 82 17.65 13.04 4.25
N PRO A 83 17.23 13.79 5.29
CA PRO A 83 17.53 15.23 5.40
C PRO A 83 19.01 15.59 5.32
N ASP A 84 19.89 14.75 5.85
CA ASP A 84 21.35 14.95 5.80
C ASP A 84 21.91 14.83 4.38
N MET A 85 21.48 13.82 3.62
CA MET A 85 21.84 13.67 2.21
C MET A 85 21.26 14.80 1.36
N GLU A 86 19.99 15.13 1.57
CA GLU A 86 19.30 16.19 0.83
C GLU A 86 19.96 17.56 1.01
N GLU A 87 20.35 17.91 2.25
CA GLU A 87 21.06 19.15 2.55
C GLU A 87 22.39 19.25 1.77
N GLN A 88 23.17 18.16 1.77
CA GLN A 88 24.44 18.09 1.04
C GLN A 88 24.23 18.19 -0.48
N MET A 89 23.20 17.52 -1.01
CA MET A 89 22.81 17.60 -2.42
C MET A 89 22.46 19.03 -2.83
N ARG A 90 21.63 19.72 -2.04
CA ARG A 90 21.23 21.11 -2.29
C ARG A 90 22.44 22.04 -2.21
N ALA A 91 23.29 21.91 -1.18
CA ALA A 91 24.49 22.73 -1.01
C ALA A 91 25.49 22.59 -2.19
N ARG A 92 25.54 21.42 -2.82
CA ARG A 92 26.47 21.11 -3.93
C ARG A 92 25.81 21.15 -5.31
N ASN A 93 24.55 21.59 -5.42
CA ASN A 93 23.78 21.58 -6.66
C ASN A 93 23.78 20.20 -7.35
N ILE A 94 23.52 19.15 -6.57
CA ILE A 94 23.32 17.78 -7.05
C ILE A 94 21.81 17.56 -7.14
N PRO A 95 21.23 17.41 -8.34
CA PRO A 95 19.81 17.11 -8.48
C PRO A 95 19.52 15.68 -8.04
N LEU A 96 18.25 15.36 -7.77
CA LEU A 96 17.83 13.96 -7.61
C LEU A 96 18.15 13.13 -8.86
N TYR A 97 18.75 11.96 -8.65
CA TYR A 97 19.29 11.09 -9.69
C TYR A 97 18.83 9.64 -9.50
N ALA A 98 18.99 8.81 -10.55
CA ALA A 98 18.66 7.39 -10.50
C ALA A 98 19.86 6.52 -10.13
N LEU A 99 19.66 5.44 -9.38
CA LEU A 99 20.76 4.65 -8.80
C LEU A 99 21.59 3.88 -9.85
N GLU A 100 20.99 3.44 -10.95
CA GLU A 100 21.68 2.65 -11.96
C GLU A 100 22.67 3.49 -12.79
N SER A 101 22.23 4.65 -13.29
CA SER A 101 23.08 5.52 -14.11
C SER A 101 23.72 6.69 -13.36
N LEU A 102 23.23 7.05 -12.18
CA LEU A 102 23.53 8.32 -11.50
C LEU A 102 23.16 9.57 -12.33
N ASP A 103 22.35 9.42 -13.39
CA ASP A 103 21.87 10.55 -14.17
C ASP A 103 20.74 11.30 -13.44
N PRO A 104 20.65 12.63 -13.58
CA PRO A 104 19.52 13.42 -13.10
C PRO A 104 18.18 12.95 -13.67
N ILE A 105 17.16 12.80 -12.82
CA ILE A 105 15.87 12.23 -13.25
C ILE A 105 15.04 13.17 -14.15
N LYS A 106 15.36 14.47 -14.17
CA LYS A 106 14.72 15.45 -15.06
C LYS A 106 14.97 15.17 -16.54
N ASP A 107 16.00 14.38 -16.86
CA ASP A 107 16.40 14.03 -18.23
C ASP A 107 15.78 12.69 -18.71
N PHE A 108 14.80 12.16 -17.98
CA PHE A 108 14.12 10.90 -18.28
C PHE A 108 12.80 11.15 -19.03
N ASP A 109 12.28 10.11 -19.70
CA ASP A 109 10.99 10.19 -20.39
C ASP A 109 9.82 10.14 -19.40
N PHE A 110 9.96 9.33 -18.35
CA PHE A 110 8.98 9.19 -17.28
C PHE A 110 9.61 9.36 -15.91
N ILE A 111 8.88 10.04 -15.02
CA ILE A 111 9.10 10.01 -13.57
C ILE A 111 7.86 9.38 -12.95
N GLY A 112 7.96 8.11 -12.55
CA GLY A 112 6.84 7.33 -12.05
C GLY A 112 6.92 7.10 -10.55
N PHE A 113 5.89 7.50 -9.80
CA PHE A 113 5.77 7.26 -8.37
C PHE A 113 4.87 6.07 -8.06
N THR A 114 5.19 5.30 -7.03
CA THR A 114 4.28 4.30 -6.47
C THR A 114 3.77 4.73 -5.10
N LEU A 115 2.46 4.95 -4.98
CA LEU A 115 1.81 5.58 -3.83
C LEU A 115 1.19 4.51 -2.91
N GLN A 116 1.87 4.26 -1.80
CA GLN A 116 1.49 3.18 -0.86
C GLN A 116 0.64 3.68 0.31
N TYR A 117 0.83 4.92 0.74
CA TYR A 117 0.11 5.54 1.86
C TYR A 117 0.13 7.08 1.73
N GLU A 118 -0.85 7.77 2.31
CA GLU A 118 -1.09 9.19 2.09
C GLU A 118 -0.02 10.10 2.73
N MET A 119 0.61 9.66 3.82
CA MET A 119 1.65 10.43 4.51
C MET A 119 2.96 10.55 3.72
N SER A 120 3.04 9.96 2.52
CA SER A 120 4.17 10.12 1.58
C SER A 120 3.97 11.25 0.56
N TYR A 121 2.80 11.92 0.56
CA TYR A 121 2.44 12.86 -0.52
C TYR A 121 3.38 14.06 -0.63
N THR A 122 3.81 14.63 0.50
CA THR A 122 4.78 15.73 0.53
C THR A 122 6.16 15.33 0.02
N ASN A 123 6.56 14.06 0.16
CA ASN A 123 7.82 13.55 -0.38
C ASN A 123 7.86 13.61 -1.92
N ILE A 124 6.70 13.47 -2.58
CA ILE A 124 6.61 13.58 -4.05
C ILE A 124 7.05 14.98 -4.48
N LEU A 125 6.53 16.02 -3.82
CA LEU A 125 6.83 17.42 -4.12
C LEU A 125 8.31 17.71 -3.85
N GLU A 126 8.83 17.19 -2.73
CA GLU A 126 10.24 17.34 -2.37
C GLU A 126 11.17 16.68 -3.39
N MET A 127 10.84 15.46 -3.86
CA MET A 127 11.62 14.75 -4.88
C MET A 127 11.59 15.47 -6.24
N LEU A 128 10.45 16.02 -6.65
CA LEU A 128 10.34 16.82 -7.88
C LEU A 128 11.16 18.10 -7.79
N ASP A 129 11.06 18.83 -6.67
CA ASP A 129 11.82 20.05 -6.41
C ASP A 129 13.34 19.78 -6.41
N LEU A 130 13.79 18.74 -5.71
CA LEU A 130 15.20 18.33 -5.67
C LEU A 130 15.71 17.87 -7.05
N ALA A 131 14.85 17.30 -7.89
CA ALA A 131 15.19 16.97 -9.28
C ALA A 131 15.30 18.20 -10.20
N GLY A 132 14.80 19.36 -9.77
CA GLY A 132 14.64 20.53 -10.62
C GLY A 132 13.49 20.39 -11.64
N VAL A 133 12.48 19.56 -11.33
CA VAL A 133 11.26 19.39 -12.13
C VAL A 133 10.16 20.23 -11.51
N PRO A 134 9.43 21.06 -12.29
CA PRO A 134 8.32 21.84 -11.73
C PRO A 134 7.31 20.95 -10.99
N VAL A 135 7.02 21.33 -9.75
CA VAL A 135 6.12 20.58 -8.86
C VAL A 135 4.70 20.57 -9.41
N LEU A 136 4.22 21.71 -9.93
CA LEU A 136 2.91 21.80 -10.55
C LEU A 136 2.99 21.32 -12.00
N ALA A 137 2.08 20.43 -12.39
CA ALA A 137 2.00 19.90 -13.75
C ALA A 137 1.78 21.01 -14.78
N SER A 138 1.01 22.05 -14.42
CA SER A 138 0.75 23.23 -15.25
C SER A 138 2.00 24.05 -15.60
N GLU A 139 3.09 23.92 -14.83
CA GLU A 139 4.35 24.66 -15.02
C GLU A 139 5.36 23.92 -15.91
N ARG A 140 5.06 22.68 -16.34
CA ARG A 140 6.02 21.83 -17.08
C ARG A 140 6.10 22.14 -18.57
N GLY A 141 5.23 23.00 -19.11
CA GLY A 141 5.19 23.39 -20.53
C GLY A 141 4.63 22.32 -21.47
N GLU A 142 4.96 22.43 -22.77
CA GLU A 142 4.43 21.55 -23.85
C GLU A 142 5.39 20.45 -24.31
N THR A 143 6.65 20.49 -23.87
CA THR A 143 7.65 19.46 -24.16
C THR A 143 7.17 18.11 -23.63
N LEU A 144 7.29 17.06 -24.46
CA LEU A 144 6.75 15.74 -24.17
C LEU A 144 7.29 15.13 -22.86
N ALA A 145 8.59 15.24 -22.61
CA ALA A 145 9.28 14.62 -21.48
C ALA A 145 9.86 15.66 -20.50
N PRO A 146 9.95 15.33 -19.19
CA PRO A 146 9.40 14.12 -18.56
C PRO A 146 7.87 14.16 -18.44
N ILE A 147 7.24 12.98 -18.45
CA ILE A 147 5.86 12.76 -17.97
C ILE A 147 5.94 12.29 -16.52
N VAL A 148 5.30 13.02 -15.61
CA VAL A 148 5.22 12.64 -14.19
C VAL A 148 3.94 11.84 -13.97
N MET A 149 4.07 10.61 -13.51
CA MET A 149 2.94 9.70 -13.30
C MET A 149 2.95 9.04 -11.93
N ALA A 150 1.79 8.58 -11.47
CA ALA A 150 1.67 7.79 -10.25
C ALA A 150 0.82 6.53 -10.44
N GLY A 151 1.16 5.46 -9.73
CA GLY A 151 0.34 4.27 -9.54
C GLY A 151 0.35 3.82 -8.08
N GLY A 152 -0.14 2.61 -7.79
CA GLY A 152 -0.21 2.08 -6.42
C GLY A 152 -1.61 2.18 -5.79
N PRO A 153 -1.83 1.61 -4.60
CA PRO A 153 -3.16 1.53 -4.00
C PRO A 153 -3.83 2.89 -3.73
N CYS A 154 -3.07 3.93 -3.36
CA CYS A 154 -3.63 5.23 -3.04
C CYS A 154 -4.24 5.95 -4.26
N VAL A 155 -3.87 5.59 -5.50
CA VAL A 155 -4.47 6.21 -6.70
C VAL A 155 -5.93 5.83 -6.91
N CYS A 156 -6.52 5.01 -6.03
CA CYS A 156 -7.96 4.86 -5.94
C CYS A 156 -8.68 6.19 -5.72
N ASN A 157 -8.09 7.12 -4.97
CA ASN A 157 -8.52 8.51 -4.95
C ASN A 157 -7.33 9.41 -5.35
N PRO A 158 -7.18 9.71 -6.65
CA PRO A 158 -6.07 10.53 -7.13
C PRO A 158 -6.30 12.03 -6.90
N GLU A 159 -7.54 12.46 -6.64
CA GLU A 159 -7.95 13.86 -6.56
C GLU A 159 -7.06 14.73 -5.66
N PRO A 160 -6.59 14.30 -4.48
CA PRO A 160 -5.72 15.12 -3.64
C PRO A 160 -4.37 15.51 -4.25
N LEU A 161 -3.95 14.86 -5.34
CA LEU A 161 -2.63 15.01 -5.95
C LEU A 161 -2.67 15.51 -7.40
N VAL A 162 -3.86 15.79 -7.95
CA VAL A 162 -4.03 16.00 -9.39
C VAL A 162 -3.21 17.14 -9.99
N ASP A 163 -2.91 18.19 -9.20
CA ASP A 163 -2.12 19.32 -9.70
C ASP A 163 -0.62 18.99 -9.86
N PHE A 164 -0.15 17.86 -9.33
CA PHE A 164 1.26 17.46 -9.36
C PHE A 164 1.56 16.40 -10.41
N PHE A 165 0.56 15.75 -10.99
CA PHE A 165 0.75 14.61 -11.90
C PHE A 165 0.15 14.88 -13.27
N ASP A 166 0.87 14.45 -14.30
CA ASP A 166 0.37 14.48 -15.67
C ASP A 166 -0.66 13.36 -15.90
N LEU A 167 -0.45 12.19 -15.28
CA LEU A 167 -1.40 11.06 -15.32
C LEU A 167 -1.27 10.12 -14.13
N PHE A 168 -2.32 9.33 -13.91
CA PHE A 168 -2.36 8.24 -12.93
C PHE A 168 -2.66 6.91 -13.62
N ALA A 169 -2.01 5.85 -13.14
CA ALA A 169 -2.15 4.48 -13.60
C ALA A 169 -2.94 3.67 -12.56
N ILE A 170 -4.23 3.44 -12.84
CA ILE A 170 -5.19 2.81 -11.92
C ILE A 170 -5.24 1.30 -12.16
N GLY A 171 -4.94 0.52 -11.12
CA GLY A 171 -5.01 -0.94 -11.14
C GLY A 171 -3.65 -1.60 -11.37
N GLU A 172 -3.66 -2.74 -12.05
CA GLU A 172 -2.47 -3.58 -12.25
C GLU A 172 -1.62 -3.07 -13.42
N GLY A 173 -0.35 -2.78 -13.14
CA GLY A 173 0.50 -1.99 -14.02
C GLY A 173 1.32 -2.78 -15.04
N GLU A 174 1.31 -4.11 -15.01
CA GLU A 174 2.23 -4.92 -15.79
C GLU A 174 2.02 -4.73 -17.30
N GLU A 175 0.78 -4.87 -17.78
CA GLU A 175 0.48 -4.65 -19.19
C GLU A 175 0.35 -3.15 -19.52
N MET A 176 -0.35 -2.40 -18.67
CA MET A 176 -0.67 -0.98 -18.85
C MET A 176 0.58 -0.10 -18.95
N ASN A 177 1.60 -0.32 -18.11
CA ASN A 177 2.83 0.49 -18.16
C ASN A 177 3.60 0.24 -19.46
N LEU A 178 3.64 -1.00 -19.96
CA LEU A 178 4.32 -1.29 -21.23
C LEU A 178 3.58 -0.67 -22.42
N GLU A 179 2.24 -0.65 -22.40
CA GLU A 179 1.44 0.07 -23.39
C GLU A 179 1.72 1.58 -23.38
N LEU A 180 1.80 2.18 -22.18
CA LEU A 180 2.12 3.60 -22.02
C LEU A 180 3.54 3.94 -22.50
N MET A 181 4.52 3.07 -22.22
CA MET A 181 5.91 3.27 -22.68
C MET A 181 6.04 3.11 -24.20
N ARG A 182 5.32 2.16 -24.81
CA ARG A 182 5.24 2.04 -26.28
C ARG A 182 4.58 3.27 -26.90
N LEU A 183 3.54 3.81 -26.28
CA LEU A 183 2.90 5.05 -26.74
C LEU A 183 3.90 6.22 -26.70
N MET A 184 4.68 6.35 -25.62
CA MET A 184 5.74 7.36 -25.53
C MET A 184 6.79 7.20 -26.64
N GLU A 185 7.24 5.97 -26.89
CA GLU A 185 8.20 5.67 -27.96
C GLU A 185 7.67 6.11 -29.34
N GLN A 186 6.40 5.85 -29.62
CA GLN A 186 5.73 6.31 -30.84
C GLN A 186 5.65 7.85 -30.89
N CYS A 187 5.18 8.47 -29.82
CA CYS A 187 5.03 9.93 -29.69
C CYS A 187 6.35 10.69 -29.86
N LYS A 188 7.47 10.14 -29.35
CA LYS A 188 8.82 10.69 -29.57
C LYS A 188 9.21 10.68 -31.05
N LYS A 189 8.93 9.59 -31.77
CA LYS A 189 9.20 9.45 -33.22
C LYS A 189 8.34 10.42 -34.05
N GLU A 190 7.11 10.65 -33.62
CA GLU A 190 6.16 11.56 -34.27
C GLU A 190 6.38 13.04 -33.91
N GLY A 191 7.16 13.34 -32.87
CA GLY A 191 7.38 14.71 -32.39
C GLY A 191 6.13 15.33 -31.75
N THR A 192 5.30 14.52 -31.07
CA THR A 192 4.05 15.00 -30.46
C THR A 192 4.30 15.88 -29.24
N THR A 193 3.38 16.80 -28.95
CA THR A 193 3.40 17.57 -27.70
C THR A 193 2.96 16.72 -26.50
N ARG A 194 3.24 17.21 -25.29
CA ARG A 194 2.72 16.60 -24.05
C ARG A 194 1.20 16.46 -24.07
N GLN A 195 0.47 17.51 -24.44
CA GLN A 195 -1.00 17.47 -24.43
C GLN A 195 -1.56 16.41 -25.39
N GLU A 196 -0.95 16.23 -26.56
CA GLU A 196 -1.37 15.19 -27.48
C GLU A 196 -1.09 13.78 -26.96
N PHE A 197 0.09 13.58 -26.34
CA PHE A 197 0.38 12.32 -25.64
C PHE A 197 -0.66 12.04 -24.55
N LEU A 198 -1.02 13.03 -23.73
CA LEU A 198 -1.98 12.86 -22.64
C LEU A 198 -3.39 12.48 -23.13
N ARG A 199 -3.89 13.09 -24.22
CA ARG A 199 -5.17 12.70 -24.83
C ARG A 199 -5.16 11.25 -25.32
N ARG A 200 -4.06 10.82 -25.93
CA ARG A 200 -3.88 9.43 -26.40
C ARG A 200 -3.74 8.46 -25.24
N ALA A 201 -2.97 8.83 -24.21
CA ALA A 201 -2.77 8.03 -23.02
C ALA A 201 -4.08 7.79 -22.26
N ALA A 202 -4.96 8.80 -22.21
CA ALA A 202 -6.30 8.69 -21.60
C ALA A 202 -7.20 7.63 -22.26
N GLN A 203 -6.86 7.15 -23.47
CA GLN A 203 -7.59 6.07 -24.14
C GLN A 203 -7.12 4.67 -23.73
N ILE A 204 -5.99 4.57 -23.02
CA ILE A 204 -5.51 3.32 -22.43
C ILE A 204 -6.33 3.06 -21.16
N GLU A 205 -6.97 1.89 -21.08
CA GLU A 205 -7.75 1.51 -19.89
C GLU A 205 -6.88 1.54 -18.63
N GLY A 206 -7.39 2.19 -17.58
CA GLY A 206 -6.69 2.41 -16.33
C GLY A 206 -5.94 3.75 -16.25
N ILE A 207 -5.79 4.49 -17.35
CA ILE A 207 -5.12 5.80 -17.32
C ILE A 207 -6.13 6.91 -17.02
N TYR A 208 -5.86 7.65 -15.94
CA TYR A 208 -6.56 8.88 -15.59
C TYR A 208 -5.65 10.08 -15.86
N VAL A 209 -6.12 11.06 -16.65
CA VAL A 209 -5.39 12.30 -16.94
C VAL A 209 -6.17 13.47 -16.35
N PRO A 210 -5.72 14.07 -15.24
CA PRO A 210 -6.54 15.02 -14.48
C PRO A 210 -6.90 16.30 -15.25
N SER A 211 -6.01 16.76 -16.12
CA SER A 211 -6.23 17.97 -16.93
C SER A 211 -7.40 17.84 -17.92
N LEU A 212 -7.92 16.62 -18.13
CA LEU A 212 -9.05 16.34 -19.01
C LEU A 212 -10.38 16.22 -18.26
N TYR A 213 -10.48 16.74 -17.03
CA TYR A 213 -11.71 16.69 -16.23
C TYR A 213 -11.95 18.01 -15.48
N ASP A 214 -13.14 18.56 -15.66
CA ASP A 214 -13.62 19.71 -14.91
C ASP A 214 -14.48 19.25 -13.71
N VAL A 215 -14.40 19.94 -12.58
CA VAL A 215 -15.17 19.61 -11.37
C VAL A 215 -15.91 20.84 -10.85
N ASP A 216 -17.22 20.67 -10.69
CA ASP A 216 -18.10 21.65 -10.08
C ASP A 216 -18.43 21.24 -8.64
N TYR A 217 -18.68 22.24 -7.80
CA TYR A 217 -19.02 22.07 -6.40
C TYR A 217 -20.42 22.63 -6.10
N ASN A 218 -21.07 22.06 -5.09
CA ASN A 218 -22.24 22.63 -4.47
C ASN A 218 -21.82 23.77 -3.51
N GLU A 219 -22.79 24.56 -3.05
CA GLU A 219 -22.54 25.67 -2.11
C GLU A 219 -21.96 25.22 -0.77
N ASP A 220 -22.26 23.98 -0.34
CA ASP A 220 -21.71 23.36 0.87
C ASP A 220 -20.29 22.78 0.68
N GLY A 221 -19.71 22.96 -0.51
CA GLY A 221 -18.39 22.46 -0.86
C GLY A 221 -18.34 20.97 -1.22
N THR A 222 -19.45 20.25 -1.26
CA THR A 222 -19.46 18.87 -1.81
C THR A 222 -19.31 18.88 -3.33
N VAL A 223 -18.78 17.79 -3.90
CA VAL A 223 -18.67 17.67 -5.36
C VAL A 223 -20.06 17.55 -5.97
N LYS A 224 -20.32 18.34 -7.02
CA LYS A 224 -21.57 18.34 -7.77
C LYS A 224 -21.48 17.46 -9.02
N SER A 225 -20.42 17.65 -9.80
CA SER A 225 -20.18 16.93 -11.06
C SER A 225 -18.70 16.82 -11.37
N ILE A 226 -18.33 15.74 -12.05
CA ILE A 226 -17.01 15.51 -12.63
C ILE A 226 -17.24 15.25 -14.12
N THR A 227 -16.78 16.18 -14.96
CA THR A 227 -17.12 16.21 -16.38
C THR A 227 -15.87 15.94 -17.21
N PRO A 228 -15.81 14.84 -17.98
CA PRO A 228 -14.69 14.59 -18.88
C PRO A 228 -14.74 15.57 -20.07
N ARG A 229 -13.58 15.89 -20.61
CA ARG A 229 -13.39 16.75 -21.78
C ARG A 229 -12.34 16.15 -22.71
N ASP A 230 -12.24 16.71 -23.92
CA ASP A 230 -11.23 16.32 -24.91
C ASP A 230 -11.17 14.80 -25.21
N GLY A 231 -12.33 14.13 -25.17
CA GLY A 231 -12.46 12.70 -25.46
C GLY A 231 -12.03 11.77 -24.32
N ALA A 232 -11.78 12.29 -23.11
CA ALA A 232 -11.50 11.46 -21.95
C ALA A 232 -12.71 10.57 -21.55
N PRO A 233 -12.48 9.36 -21.02
CA PRO A 233 -13.56 8.48 -20.60
C PRO A 233 -14.30 9.03 -19.37
N ALA A 234 -15.63 8.91 -19.33
CA ALA A 234 -16.40 9.33 -18.15
C ALA A 234 -16.13 8.47 -16.89
N LYS A 235 -15.67 7.23 -17.08
CA LYS A 235 -15.29 6.30 -16.02
C LYS A 235 -13.95 5.65 -16.34
N ILE A 236 -13.00 5.77 -15.43
CA ILE A 236 -11.66 5.19 -15.56
C ILE A 236 -11.68 3.85 -14.86
N ARG A 237 -11.85 2.78 -15.64
CA ARG A 237 -11.83 1.42 -15.13
C ARG A 237 -10.40 1.00 -14.78
N LYS A 238 -10.20 0.49 -13.57
CA LYS A 238 -8.91 -0.07 -13.15
C LYS A 238 -8.49 -1.24 -14.07
N ARG A 239 -7.20 -1.34 -14.37
CA ARG A 239 -6.63 -2.48 -15.10
C ARG A 239 -6.56 -3.72 -14.23
N ILE A 240 -6.81 -4.89 -14.82
CA ILE A 240 -6.71 -6.21 -14.18
C ILE A 240 -6.02 -7.18 -15.14
N ILE A 241 -5.04 -7.91 -14.63
CA ILE A 241 -4.39 -9.03 -15.31
C ILE A 241 -5.36 -10.21 -15.37
N LYS A 242 -5.63 -10.67 -16.59
CA LYS A 242 -6.60 -11.74 -16.85
C LYS A 242 -6.05 -13.12 -16.49
N ASP A 243 -4.81 -13.40 -16.88
CA ASP A 243 -4.10 -14.65 -16.57
C ASP A 243 -3.01 -14.36 -15.53
N PHE A 244 -3.40 -14.44 -14.25
CA PHE A 244 -2.49 -14.11 -13.14
C PHE A 244 -1.39 -15.17 -12.94
N ASP A 245 -1.61 -16.41 -13.35
CA ASP A 245 -0.61 -17.47 -13.24
C ASP A 245 0.58 -17.21 -14.18
N LYS A 246 0.30 -16.70 -15.39
CA LYS A 246 1.31 -16.41 -16.41
C LYS A 246 1.81 -14.96 -16.43
N VAL A 247 1.35 -14.13 -15.49
CA VAL A 247 1.84 -12.76 -15.38
C VAL A 247 3.35 -12.76 -15.16
N TYR A 248 4.04 -11.75 -15.67
CA TYR A 248 5.46 -11.59 -15.42
C TYR A 248 5.75 -11.61 -13.91
N ALA A 249 6.69 -12.47 -13.53
CA ALA A 249 7.29 -12.47 -12.22
C ALA A 249 8.81 -12.40 -12.42
N PRO A 250 9.51 -11.51 -11.69
CA PRO A 250 10.95 -11.47 -11.73
C PRO A 250 11.53 -12.79 -11.17
N ASP A 251 12.53 -13.33 -11.86
CA ASP A 251 13.32 -14.49 -11.44
C ASP A 251 14.57 -14.08 -10.64
N ASN A 252 14.87 -12.78 -10.59
CA ASN A 252 15.95 -12.20 -9.82
C ASN A 252 15.53 -10.86 -9.21
N PHE A 253 16.16 -10.48 -8.11
CA PHE A 253 16.00 -9.17 -7.49
C PHE A 253 17.32 -8.42 -7.42
N VAL A 254 17.23 -7.10 -7.34
CA VAL A 254 18.37 -6.32 -6.85
C VAL A 254 18.57 -6.64 -5.37
N VAL A 255 19.77 -7.08 -5.01
CA VAL A 255 20.16 -7.44 -3.64
C VAL A 255 20.86 -6.24 -2.98
N PRO A 256 20.23 -5.57 -2.00
CA PRO A 256 20.78 -4.37 -1.37
C PRO A 256 22.15 -4.60 -0.71
N PHE A 257 23.00 -3.57 -0.70
CA PHE A 257 24.24 -3.56 0.10
C PHE A 257 24.00 -3.31 1.60
N THR A 258 22.77 -2.94 1.99
CA THR A 258 22.41 -2.67 3.38
C THR A 258 21.11 -3.37 3.72
N GLN A 259 20.94 -3.74 4.98
CA GLN A 259 19.75 -4.42 5.45
C GLN A 259 18.52 -3.53 5.27
N ILE A 260 17.52 -4.05 4.56
CA ILE A 260 16.23 -3.41 4.33
C ILE A 260 15.17 -3.93 5.31
N VAL A 261 13.97 -3.33 5.33
CA VAL A 261 12.90 -3.72 6.27
C VAL A 261 12.45 -5.18 6.08
N HIS A 262 12.33 -5.61 4.82
CA HIS A 262 12.03 -7.00 4.46
C HIS A 262 13.16 -7.58 3.62
N ASP A 263 14.23 -7.98 4.29
CA ASP A 263 15.45 -8.48 3.67
C ASP A 263 15.39 -9.99 3.41
N ARG A 264 14.58 -10.35 2.41
CA ARG A 264 14.26 -11.74 2.04
C ARG A 264 13.73 -11.84 0.62
N ALA A 265 13.74 -13.05 0.06
CA ALA A 265 12.99 -13.33 -1.15
C ALA A 265 11.49 -13.24 -0.87
N VAL A 266 10.70 -12.76 -1.84
CA VAL A 266 9.26 -12.59 -1.70
C VAL A 266 8.57 -13.08 -2.96
N VAL A 267 7.63 -14.00 -2.80
CA VAL A 267 6.90 -14.64 -3.90
C VAL A 267 5.42 -14.33 -3.78
N GLU A 268 4.84 -13.70 -4.80
CA GLU A 268 3.40 -13.39 -4.83
C GLU A 268 2.60 -14.64 -5.19
N VAL A 269 1.74 -15.09 -4.27
CA VAL A 269 0.96 -16.33 -4.44
C VAL A 269 -0.48 -16.10 -4.91
N LEU A 270 -1.07 -14.96 -4.55
CA LEU A 270 -2.44 -14.58 -4.91
C LEU A 270 -2.64 -13.05 -4.86
N ARG A 271 -3.59 -12.56 -5.65
CA ARG A 271 -4.09 -11.18 -5.64
C ARG A 271 -5.57 -11.13 -5.31
N GLY A 272 -5.97 -10.08 -4.59
CA GLY A 272 -7.33 -9.94 -4.10
C GLY A 272 -7.59 -10.78 -2.84
N CYS A 273 -8.78 -10.64 -2.28
CA CYS A 273 -9.19 -11.32 -1.06
C CYS A 273 -10.62 -11.83 -1.21
N ILE A 274 -10.87 -13.07 -0.81
CA ILE A 274 -12.22 -13.67 -0.81
C ILE A 274 -13.10 -13.14 0.33
N ARG A 275 -12.49 -12.42 1.28
CA ARG A 275 -13.17 -11.87 2.46
C ARG A 275 -13.85 -10.53 2.10
N GLY A 276 -14.59 -10.00 3.05
CA GLY A 276 -15.41 -8.80 2.87
C GLY A 276 -15.37 -7.86 4.07
N CYS A 277 -14.22 -7.75 4.75
CA CYS A 277 -14.06 -6.83 5.87
C CYS A 277 -14.39 -5.40 5.42
N ARG A 278 -15.41 -4.77 6.02
CA ARG A 278 -16.04 -3.54 5.54
C ARG A 278 -15.17 -2.28 5.63
N PHE A 279 -14.09 -2.33 6.41
CA PHE A 279 -13.09 -1.26 6.52
C PHE A 279 -11.91 -1.45 5.55
N CYS A 280 -11.71 -2.65 5.02
CA CYS A 280 -10.45 -3.02 4.36
C CYS A 280 -10.45 -2.62 2.88
N GLN A 281 -9.83 -1.49 2.55
CA GLN A 281 -9.71 -1.00 1.17
C GLN A 281 -9.11 -2.04 0.22
N ALA A 282 -8.00 -2.67 0.62
CA ALA A 282 -7.36 -3.73 -0.16
C ALA A 282 -8.33 -4.89 -0.50
N GLY A 283 -9.23 -5.23 0.41
CA GLY A 283 -10.25 -6.27 0.22
C GLY A 283 -11.27 -5.95 -0.89
N PHE A 284 -11.39 -4.68 -1.30
CA PHE A 284 -12.28 -4.24 -2.38
C PHE A 284 -11.50 -3.85 -3.64
N ILE A 285 -10.46 -3.01 -3.53
CA ILE A 285 -9.76 -2.47 -4.70
C ILE A 285 -8.94 -3.54 -5.45
N TYR A 286 -8.53 -4.64 -4.81
CA TYR A 286 -7.80 -5.73 -5.48
C TYR A 286 -8.71 -6.86 -6.01
N ARG A 287 -10.04 -6.75 -5.89
CA ARG A 287 -10.95 -7.78 -6.46
C ARG A 287 -10.82 -7.84 -7.99
N PRO A 288 -10.96 -9.03 -8.60
CA PRO A 288 -11.30 -10.33 -8.00
C PRO A 288 -10.10 -11.07 -7.41
N TYR A 289 -10.39 -12.05 -6.54
CA TYR A 289 -9.40 -13.02 -6.08
C TYR A 289 -8.89 -13.89 -7.24
N ARG A 290 -7.58 -14.00 -7.38
CA ARG A 290 -6.86 -14.84 -8.35
C ARG A 290 -5.62 -15.39 -7.66
N GLU A 291 -5.29 -16.66 -7.87
CA GLU A 291 -4.11 -17.30 -7.28
C GLU A 291 -3.28 -17.99 -8.39
N LYS A 292 -1.98 -18.16 -8.15
CA LYS A 292 -1.09 -18.91 -9.04
C LYS A 292 -1.18 -20.40 -8.77
N GLU A 293 -0.83 -21.21 -9.76
CA GLU A 293 -0.69 -22.66 -9.58
C GLU A 293 0.58 -22.97 -8.75
N LYS A 294 0.55 -24.11 -8.04
CA LYS A 294 1.63 -24.51 -7.13
C LYS A 294 2.97 -24.61 -7.84
N ASP A 295 2.98 -25.23 -9.03
CA ASP A 295 4.19 -25.39 -9.85
C ASP A 295 4.81 -24.04 -10.21
N THR A 296 3.97 -23.05 -10.55
CA THR A 296 4.41 -21.68 -10.84
C THR A 296 5.06 -21.04 -9.61
N ILE A 297 4.44 -21.17 -8.43
CA ILE A 297 4.96 -20.63 -7.17
C ILE A 297 6.30 -21.30 -6.80
N LEU A 298 6.38 -22.62 -6.94
CA LEU A 298 7.60 -23.38 -6.66
C LEU A 298 8.73 -22.98 -7.61
N ALA A 299 8.45 -22.87 -8.91
CA ALA A 299 9.43 -22.45 -9.91
C ALA A 299 9.94 -21.02 -9.64
N GLN A 300 9.04 -20.08 -9.34
CA GLN A 300 9.41 -18.71 -8.98
C GLN A 300 10.23 -18.65 -7.69
N THR A 301 9.87 -19.47 -6.70
CA THR A 301 10.61 -19.56 -5.43
C THR A 301 12.04 -20.04 -5.66
N LYS A 302 12.20 -21.15 -6.39
CA LYS A 302 13.52 -21.71 -6.72
C LYS A 302 14.38 -20.70 -7.47
N ALA A 303 13.84 -20.13 -8.54
CA ALA A 303 14.56 -19.15 -9.35
C ALA A 303 15.04 -17.95 -8.52
N LEU A 304 14.16 -17.37 -7.70
CA LEU A 304 14.53 -16.23 -6.86
C LEU A 304 15.59 -16.59 -5.81
N CYS A 305 15.41 -17.69 -5.08
CA CYS A 305 16.37 -18.12 -4.08
C CYS A 305 17.76 -18.41 -4.69
N GLU A 306 17.80 -19.15 -5.81
CA GLU A 306 19.04 -19.54 -6.49
C GLU A 306 19.78 -18.34 -7.11
N ASN A 307 19.05 -17.35 -7.65
CA ASN A 307 19.65 -16.18 -8.28
C ASN A 307 20.10 -15.09 -7.28
N THR A 308 19.41 -14.97 -6.14
CA THR A 308 19.66 -13.90 -5.17
C THR A 308 20.54 -14.33 -4.00
N GLY A 309 20.52 -15.62 -3.64
CA GLY A 309 21.21 -16.14 -2.46
C GLY A 309 20.53 -15.80 -1.13
N TYR A 310 19.26 -15.36 -1.14
CA TYR A 310 18.50 -15.13 0.09
C TYR A 310 18.31 -16.44 0.88
N ASP A 311 18.51 -16.36 2.19
CA ASP A 311 18.33 -17.45 3.16
C ASP A 311 16.95 -17.47 3.81
N GLU A 312 16.05 -16.57 3.38
CA GLU A 312 14.63 -16.56 3.75
C GLU A 312 13.76 -16.27 2.51
N VAL A 313 12.63 -16.97 2.40
CA VAL A 313 11.57 -16.69 1.42
C VAL A 313 10.23 -16.47 2.12
N SER A 314 9.50 -15.44 1.67
CA SER A 314 8.21 -15.04 2.20
C SER A 314 7.11 -15.15 1.15
N LEU A 315 5.96 -15.74 1.53
CA LEU A 315 4.79 -15.77 0.65
C LEU A 315 3.98 -14.46 0.79
N SER A 316 3.85 -13.71 -0.29
CA SER A 316 3.16 -12.42 -0.31
C SER A 316 1.72 -12.56 -0.81
N SER A 317 0.78 -12.14 0.03
CA SER A 317 -0.63 -11.94 -0.33
C SER A 317 -1.42 -11.16 0.73
N LEU A 318 -2.70 -10.89 0.46
CA LEU A 318 -3.63 -10.33 1.45
C LEU A 318 -4.12 -11.35 2.49
N SER A 319 -4.11 -12.65 2.18
CA SER A 319 -4.56 -13.72 3.08
C SER A 319 -4.00 -15.06 2.59
N THR A 320 -2.76 -15.38 2.96
CA THR A 320 -2.05 -16.56 2.42
C THR A 320 -2.73 -17.86 2.83
N GLY A 321 -3.32 -17.90 4.04
CA GLY A 321 -4.09 -19.04 4.53
C GLY A 321 -5.39 -19.32 3.76
N ASP A 322 -5.81 -18.41 2.87
CA ASP A 322 -6.94 -18.65 1.97
C ASP A 322 -6.52 -19.27 0.63
N TYR A 323 -5.24 -19.55 0.36
CA TYR A 323 -4.84 -20.31 -0.83
C TYR A 323 -5.54 -21.68 -0.91
N LYS A 324 -6.00 -22.11 -2.09
CA LYS A 324 -6.84 -23.33 -2.25
C LYS A 324 -6.26 -24.59 -1.61
N ASP A 325 -4.95 -24.81 -1.77
CA ASP A 325 -4.21 -25.97 -1.27
C ASP A 325 -2.99 -25.49 -0.48
N ILE A 326 -3.24 -24.75 0.61
CA ILE A 326 -2.15 -24.16 1.40
C ILE A 326 -1.25 -25.25 2.02
N VAL A 327 -1.82 -26.36 2.49
CA VAL A 327 -1.05 -27.44 3.11
C VAL A 327 -0.14 -28.14 2.09
N GLY A 328 -0.66 -28.42 0.88
CA GLY A 328 0.14 -28.98 -0.21
C GLY A 328 1.25 -28.03 -0.66
N LEU A 329 0.92 -26.75 -0.86
CA LEU A 329 1.91 -25.72 -1.22
C LEU A 329 3.04 -25.62 -0.18
N LEU A 330 2.70 -25.52 1.11
CA LEU A 330 3.70 -25.44 2.18
C LEU A 330 4.54 -26.70 2.24
N THR A 331 3.96 -27.88 2.00
CA THR A 331 4.70 -29.15 2.01
C THR A 331 5.77 -29.15 0.92
N GLU A 332 5.40 -28.85 -0.32
CA GLU A 332 6.33 -28.83 -1.45
C GLU A 332 7.41 -27.73 -1.31
N LEU A 333 7.04 -26.55 -0.79
CA LEU A 333 8.01 -25.50 -0.51
C LEU A 333 8.97 -25.90 0.60
N THR A 334 8.48 -26.46 1.71
CA THR A 334 9.33 -26.91 2.82
C THR A 334 10.30 -28.00 2.39
N ASP A 335 9.89 -28.93 1.51
CA ASP A 335 10.76 -29.99 1.00
C ASP A 335 11.97 -29.40 0.26
N TYR A 336 11.75 -28.36 -0.55
CA TYR A 336 12.84 -27.61 -1.20
C TYR A 336 13.65 -26.79 -0.19
N THR A 337 13.01 -25.93 0.60
CA THR A 337 13.71 -24.97 1.45
C THR A 337 14.51 -25.65 2.56
N THR A 338 14.06 -26.80 3.09
CA THR A 338 14.81 -27.58 4.09
C THR A 338 16.11 -28.13 3.50
N GLY A 339 16.07 -28.62 2.26
CA GLY A 339 17.25 -29.13 1.54
C GLY A 339 18.31 -28.04 1.33
N GLU A 340 17.86 -26.83 0.99
CA GLU A 340 18.70 -25.67 0.73
C GLU A 340 19.02 -24.82 1.98
N LYS A 341 18.48 -25.19 3.15
CA LYS A 341 18.61 -24.44 4.42
C LYS A 341 18.08 -23.00 4.35
N ILE A 342 16.97 -22.83 3.64
CA ILE A 342 16.27 -21.55 3.48
C ILE A 342 15.08 -21.53 4.46
N ASN A 343 14.88 -20.41 5.14
CA ASN A 343 13.74 -20.19 6.02
C ASN A 343 12.49 -19.85 5.21
N LEU A 344 11.36 -20.50 5.53
CA LEU A 344 10.06 -20.18 4.93
C LEU A 344 9.23 -19.33 5.91
N SER A 345 8.87 -18.11 5.53
CA SER A 345 8.01 -17.23 6.33
C SER A 345 6.62 -17.03 5.71
N LEU A 346 5.60 -17.04 6.57
CA LEU A 346 4.20 -16.85 6.20
C LEU A 346 3.63 -15.59 6.86
N PRO A 347 3.80 -14.42 6.23
CA PRO A 347 3.09 -13.22 6.65
C PRO A 347 1.58 -13.36 6.33
N SER A 348 0.76 -12.52 6.97
CA SER A 348 -0.67 -12.39 6.65
C SER A 348 -1.51 -13.66 6.86
N LEU A 349 -1.22 -14.44 7.91
CA LEU A 349 -2.07 -15.56 8.33
C LEU A 349 -3.31 -15.05 9.07
N ARG A 350 -4.50 -15.30 8.50
CA ARG A 350 -5.77 -15.04 9.16
C ARG A 350 -5.96 -16.02 10.31
N ILE A 351 -6.50 -15.54 11.42
CA ILE A 351 -6.60 -16.27 12.68
C ILE A 351 -7.37 -17.61 12.56
N ASP A 352 -8.50 -17.62 11.85
CA ASP A 352 -9.31 -18.82 11.58
C ASP A 352 -8.64 -19.85 10.64
N ARG A 353 -7.54 -19.47 9.97
CA ARG A 353 -6.74 -20.34 9.08
C ARG A 353 -5.46 -20.81 9.76
N PHE A 354 -5.22 -20.41 11.00
CA PHE A 354 -4.08 -20.85 11.77
C PHE A 354 -4.34 -22.25 12.35
N SER A 355 -3.47 -23.21 12.03
CA SER A 355 -3.59 -24.62 12.42
C SER A 355 -2.26 -25.19 12.88
N ASP A 356 -2.29 -26.33 13.58
CA ASP A 356 -1.08 -27.07 14.00
C ASP A 356 -0.19 -27.46 12.81
N GLU A 357 -0.79 -27.82 11.67
CA GLU A 357 -0.05 -28.20 10.47
C GLU A 357 0.72 -27.02 9.89
N VAL A 358 0.06 -25.86 9.79
CA VAL A 358 0.70 -24.61 9.36
C VAL A 358 1.80 -24.23 10.34
N LEU A 359 1.53 -24.32 11.65
CA LEU A 359 2.49 -23.99 12.70
C LEU A 359 3.76 -24.85 12.63
N LYS A 360 3.61 -26.17 12.40
CA LYS A 360 4.75 -27.10 12.27
C LYS A 360 5.63 -26.78 11.06
N LYS A 361 5.05 -26.23 9.98
CA LYS A 361 5.76 -25.90 8.73
C LYS A 361 6.49 -24.56 8.77
N ILE A 362 6.19 -23.69 9.73
CA ILE A 362 6.83 -22.36 9.89
C ILE A 362 7.90 -22.31 10.99
N THR A 363 8.12 -23.41 11.72
CA THR A 363 9.05 -23.43 12.86
C THR A 363 10.45 -23.91 12.48
N ASP A 364 11.42 -22.99 12.45
CA ASP A 364 12.84 -23.28 12.74
C ASP A 364 13.64 -22.11 13.37
N VAL A 365 13.04 -20.93 13.60
CA VAL A 365 13.74 -19.76 14.19
C VAL A 365 13.04 -19.20 15.43
N ARG A 366 13.81 -18.56 16.31
CA ARG A 366 13.47 -18.07 17.67
C ARG A 366 12.02 -17.58 17.82
N LYS A 367 11.26 -18.27 18.68
CA LYS A 367 9.87 -17.96 19.06
C LYS A 367 9.80 -16.70 19.94
N SER A 368 9.81 -15.50 19.33
CA SER A 368 9.78 -14.22 20.06
C SER A 368 8.35 -13.77 20.43
N GLY A 369 7.36 -14.07 19.58
CA GLY A 369 5.93 -13.81 19.79
C GLY A 369 5.10 -14.03 18.51
N LEU A 370 3.77 -14.15 18.64
CA LEU A 370 2.85 -14.32 17.51
C LEU A 370 1.82 -13.18 17.48
N THR A 371 1.49 -12.68 16.28
CA THR A 371 0.54 -11.57 16.12
C THR A 371 -0.77 -12.04 15.51
N PHE A 372 -1.89 -11.65 16.13
CA PHE A 372 -3.23 -11.91 15.64
C PHE A 372 -4.00 -10.59 15.49
N ALA A 373 -4.92 -10.53 14.52
CA ALA A 373 -5.75 -9.36 14.26
C ALA A 373 -7.25 -9.69 14.42
N PRO A 374 -7.77 -9.69 15.67
CA PRO A 374 -9.21 -9.76 15.91
C PRO A 374 -9.96 -8.53 15.38
N GLU A 375 -9.30 -7.37 15.34
CA GLU A 375 -9.77 -6.06 14.87
C GLU A 375 -10.93 -5.44 15.68
N GLY A 376 -11.71 -6.25 16.39
CA GLY A 376 -12.81 -5.83 17.25
C GLY A 376 -12.80 -6.54 18.61
N GLY A 377 -13.10 -5.80 19.68
CA GLY A 377 -13.07 -6.31 21.06
C GLY A 377 -14.14 -7.36 21.36
N THR A 378 -15.35 -7.18 20.84
CA THR A 378 -16.48 -8.10 21.04
C THR A 378 -16.87 -8.83 19.75
N GLN A 379 -17.68 -9.89 19.87
CA GLN A 379 -18.23 -10.56 18.69
C GLN A 379 -19.09 -9.61 17.86
N ARG A 380 -19.91 -8.80 18.52
CA ARG A 380 -20.81 -7.83 17.89
C ARG A 380 -20.06 -6.90 16.93
N ILE A 381 -18.99 -6.23 17.40
CA ILE A 381 -18.27 -5.29 16.53
C ILE A 381 -17.46 -6.02 15.44
N ARG A 382 -16.99 -7.26 15.69
CA ARG A 382 -16.38 -8.11 14.64
C ARG A 382 -17.38 -8.46 13.52
N ASP A 383 -18.65 -8.66 13.87
CA ASP A 383 -19.72 -8.92 12.91
C ASP A 383 -20.10 -7.65 12.12
N VAL A 384 -20.15 -6.49 12.79
CA VAL A 384 -20.36 -5.18 12.15
C VAL A 384 -19.30 -4.90 11.09
N ILE A 385 -18.03 -5.13 11.39
CA ILE A 385 -16.94 -4.93 10.41
C ILE A 385 -16.82 -6.07 9.40
N ASN A 386 -17.67 -7.10 9.51
CA ASN A 386 -17.67 -8.31 8.70
C ASN A 386 -16.33 -9.06 8.69
N LYS A 387 -15.66 -9.09 9.85
CA LYS A 387 -14.41 -9.83 10.00
C LYS A 387 -14.65 -11.33 9.90
N ASN A 388 -15.84 -11.84 10.24
CA ASN A 388 -16.16 -13.26 10.22
C ASN A 388 -15.12 -14.08 11.00
N VAL A 389 -14.71 -13.57 12.16
CA VAL A 389 -13.85 -14.25 13.14
C VAL A 389 -14.65 -14.32 14.43
N THR A 390 -14.86 -15.54 14.91
CA THR A 390 -15.52 -15.75 16.20
C THR A 390 -14.52 -15.64 17.34
N GLU A 391 -14.99 -15.34 18.54
CA GLU A 391 -14.16 -15.40 19.75
C GLU A 391 -13.50 -16.77 19.92
N LYS A 392 -14.25 -17.84 19.61
CA LYS A 392 -13.73 -19.20 19.60
C LYS A 392 -12.53 -19.34 18.65
N ASN A 393 -12.60 -18.78 17.44
CA ASN A 393 -11.46 -18.81 16.51
C ASN A 393 -10.23 -18.12 17.12
N VAL A 394 -10.41 -16.99 17.82
CA VAL A 394 -9.31 -16.30 18.48
C VAL A 394 -8.66 -17.19 19.54
N MET A 395 -9.47 -17.76 20.43
CA MET A 395 -8.99 -18.57 21.55
C MET A 395 -8.38 -19.89 21.08
N ASP A 396 -8.96 -20.55 20.06
CA ASP A 396 -8.39 -21.76 19.46
C ASP A 396 -6.98 -21.48 18.91
N SER A 397 -6.78 -20.38 18.18
CA SER A 397 -5.46 -20.02 17.63
C SER A 397 -4.43 -19.66 18.71
N VAL A 398 -4.88 -18.97 19.76
CA VAL A 398 -4.06 -18.63 20.93
C VAL A 398 -3.59 -19.89 21.65
N LYS A 399 -4.50 -20.85 21.86
CA LYS A 399 -4.17 -22.15 22.44
C LYS A 399 -3.13 -22.90 21.61
N ILE A 400 -3.34 -22.98 20.29
CA ILE A 400 -2.37 -23.59 19.36
C ILE A 400 -1.00 -22.93 19.48
N ALA A 401 -0.96 -21.59 19.58
CA ALA A 401 0.30 -20.87 19.75
C ALA A 401 1.00 -21.21 21.08
N PHE A 402 0.26 -21.31 22.18
CA PHE A 402 0.83 -21.67 23.48
C PHE A 402 1.30 -23.12 23.56
N GLU A 403 0.55 -24.06 22.98
CA GLU A 403 0.99 -25.45 22.79
C GLU A 403 2.23 -25.53 21.88
N GLY A 404 2.32 -24.62 20.90
CA GLY A 404 3.49 -24.38 20.08
C GLY A 404 4.68 -23.75 20.81
N GLY A 405 4.55 -23.43 22.11
CA GLY A 405 5.62 -22.90 22.95
C GLY A 405 5.84 -21.40 22.87
N TYR A 406 4.91 -20.63 22.30
CA TYR A 406 4.93 -19.17 22.40
C TYR A 406 4.50 -18.73 23.80
N THR A 407 5.04 -17.61 24.27
CA THR A 407 4.63 -16.98 25.54
C THR A 407 4.09 -15.56 25.35
N ASN A 408 4.38 -14.94 24.20
CA ASN A 408 3.97 -13.57 23.89
C ASN A 408 2.99 -13.55 22.71
N ILE A 409 1.84 -12.93 22.91
CA ILE A 409 0.83 -12.70 21.87
C ILE A 409 0.67 -11.21 21.64
N LYS A 410 0.65 -10.77 20.38
CA LYS A 410 0.29 -9.42 19.99
C LYS A 410 -1.11 -9.43 19.37
N LEU A 411 -1.98 -8.54 19.81
CA LEU A 411 -3.35 -8.39 19.31
C LEU A 411 -3.54 -7.02 18.65
N TYR A 412 -4.06 -7.02 17.43
CA TYR A 412 -4.41 -5.80 16.69
C TYR A 412 -5.91 -5.53 16.71
N PHE A 413 -6.24 -4.30 17.10
CA PHE A 413 -7.61 -3.78 17.15
C PHE A 413 -7.70 -2.44 16.43
N MET A 414 -8.93 -2.08 16.10
CA MET A 414 -9.27 -0.74 15.63
C MET A 414 -10.08 -0.03 16.71
N MET A 415 -10.01 1.30 16.73
CA MET A 415 -10.74 2.15 17.65
C MET A 415 -11.55 3.18 16.86
N GLY A 416 -12.79 3.45 17.28
CA GLY A 416 -13.69 4.36 16.59
C GLY A 416 -14.38 3.73 15.38
N LEU A 417 -14.61 2.42 15.41
CA LEU A 417 -15.34 1.71 14.36
C LEU A 417 -16.81 2.18 14.30
N PRO A 418 -17.48 2.05 13.13
CA PRO A 418 -18.90 2.33 13.02
C PRO A 418 -19.73 1.52 14.02
N THR A 419 -20.66 2.17 14.72
CA THR A 419 -21.49 1.59 15.80
C THR A 419 -20.74 1.12 17.06
N GLU A 420 -19.43 1.41 17.20
CA GLU A 420 -18.65 1.01 18.38
C GLU A 420 -19.18 1.67 19.67
N THR A 421 -19.37 0.85 20.69
CA THR A 421 -19.81 1.25 22.03
C THR A 421 -18.67 1.09 23.03
N MET A 422 -18.81 1.66 24.23
CA MET A 422 -17.83 1.48 25.30
C MET A 422 -17.69 0.02 25.76
N GLU A 423 -18.73 -0.81 25.62
CA GLU A 423 -18.64 -2.25 25.88
C GLU A 423 -17.70 -2.94 24.90
N ASP A 424 -17.65 -2.50 23.64
CA ASP A 424 -16.73 -3.06 22.65
C ASP A 424 -15.28 -2.67 22.91
N VAL A 425 -15.08 -1.45 23.43
CA VAL A 425 -13.79 -0.94 23.87
C VAL A 425 -13.30 -1.73 25.09
N GLU A 426 -14.14 -1.91 26.10
CA GLU A 426 -13.86 -2.80 27.25
C GLU A 426 -13.54 -4.23 26.78
N GLY A 427 -14.27 -4.73 25.77
CA GLY A 427 -14.05 -6.04 25.16
C GLY A 427 -12.63 -6.27 24.65
N VAL A 428 -11.90 -5.21 24.26
CA VAL A 428 -10.47 -5.31 23.89
C VAL A 428 -9.64 -5.78 25.08
N TYR A 429 -9.85 -5.17 26.25
CA TYR A 429 -9.14 -5.54 27.47
C TYR A 429 -9.56 -6.92 27.95
N GLN A 430 -10.85 -7.23 27.91
CA GLN A 430 -11.36 -8.55 28.32
C GLN A 430 -10.81 -9.68 27.45
N LEU A 431 -10.71 -9.48 26.13
CA LEU A 431 -10.10 -10.47 25.24
C LEU A 431 -8.61 -10.65 25.53
N ALA A 432 -7.87 -9.56 25.77
CA ALA A 432 -6.46 -9.64 26.18
C ALA A 432 -6.27 -10.39 27.49
N LYS A 433 -7.17 -10.20 28.45
CA LYS A 433 -7.20 -10.94 29.72
C LYS A 433 -7.52 -12.42 29.52
N ALA A 434 -8.49 -12.74 28.67
CA ALA A 434 -8.82 -14.13 28.31
C ALA A 434 -7.61 -14.86 27.69
N VAL A 435 -6.78 -14.17 26.89
CA VAL A 435 -5.53 -14.73 26.36
C VAL A 435 -4.53 -15.07 27.48
N ILE A 436 -4.41 -14.23 28.51
CA ILE A 436 -3.58 -14.54 29.68
C ILE A 436 -4.12 -15.75 30.44
N GLU A 437 -5.44 -15.85 30.61
CA GLU A 437 -6.09 -16.99 31.27
C GLU A 437 -5.89 -18.29 30.48
N GLU A 438 -6.01 -18.26 29.15
CA GLU A 438 -5.78 -19.42 28.27
C GLU A 438 -4.34 -19.93 28.35
N PHE A 439 -3.35 -19.05 28.52
CA PHE A 439 -1.96 -19.47 28.72
C PHE A 439 -1.83 -20.40 29.92
N TYR A 440 -2.42 -20.01 31.06
CA TYR A 440 -2.36 -20.81 32.29
C TYR A 440 -3.27 -22.05 32.25
N ALA A 441 -4.34 -22.02 31.45
CA ALA A 441 -5.22 -23.16 31.23
C ALA A 441 -4.59 -24.22 30.30
N THR A 442 -3.63 -23.83 29.45
CA THR A 442 -2.97 -24.71 28.47
C THR A 442 -1.99 -25.66 29.17
N PRO A 443 -2.24 -26.99 29.24
CA PRO A 443 -1.44 -27.90 30.08
C PRO A 443 0.06 -27.98 29.71
N ASN A 444 0.39 -27.75 28.43
CA ASN A 444 1.73 -27.88 27.87
C ASN A 444 2.35 -26.53 27.44
N HIS A 445 1.92 -25.42 28.04
CA HIS A 445 2.49 -24.11 27.72
C HIS A 445 4.00 -24.03 28.03
N ALA A 446 4.73 -23.18 27.32
CA ALA A 446 6.15 -22.97 27.58
C ALA A 446 6.40 -22.41 29.00
N LYS A 447 7.55 -22.75 29.60
CA LYS A 447 7.99 -22.16 30.88
C LYS A 447 8.17 -20.64 30.71
N GLY A 448 7.59 -19.85 31.60
CA GLY A 448 7.72 -18.40 31.56
C GLY A 448 6.47 -17.68 32.06
N ARG A 449 6.42 -16.37 31.83
CA ARG A 449 5.23 -15.55 32.06
C ARG A 449 4.63 -15.15 30.71
N PRO A 450 3.30 -15.16 30.57
CA PRO A 450 2.68 -14.69 29.35
C PRO A 450 2.78 -13.16 29.26
N GLY A 451 2.90 -12.67 28.03
CA GLY A 451 2.80 -11.25 27.69
C GLY A 451 1.78 -11.04 26.59
N VAL A 452 0.91 -10.04 26.75
CA VAL A 452 -0.03 -9.62 25.71
C VAL A 452 0.23 -8.17 25.35
N ALA A 453 0.58 -7.92 24.09
CA ALA A 453 0.73 -6.58 23.54
C ALA A 453 -0.51 -6.25 22.70
N VAL A 454 -1.27 -5.25 23.11
CA VAL A 454 -2.44 -4.74 22.39
C VAL A 454 -2.02 -3.49 21.62
N SER A 455 -2.27 -3.47 20.31
CA SER A 455 -2.09 -2.28 19.49
C SER A 455 -3.42 -1.86 18.88
N LEU A 456 -3.84 -0.62 19.13
CA LEU A 456 -5.06 -0.04 18.54
C LEU A 456 -4.72 1.03 17.50
N SER A 457 -5.29 0.91 16.31
CA SER A 457 -5.25 1.98 15.31
C SER A 457 -6.57 2.73 15.28
N THR A 458 -6.53 4.06 15.20
CA THR A 458 -7.74 4.86 14.95
C THR A 458 -8.30 4.50 13.58
N PHE A 459 -9.60 4.22 13.51
CA PHE A 459 -10.25 3.86 12.25
C PHE A 459 -10.17 5.02 11.25
N ILE A 460 -9.73 4.70 10.03
CA ILE A 460 -9.67 5.63 8.91
C ILE A 460 -10.64 5.14 7.84
N PRO A 461 -11.74 5.88 7.58
CA PRO A 461 -12.63 5.56 6.47
C PRO A 461 -11.89 5.74 5.14
N LYS A 462 -11.92 4.73 4.28
CA LYS A 462 -11.19 4.74 2.99
C LYS A 462 -12.15 4.69 1.80
N PRO A 463 -11.82 5.34 0.67
CA PRO A 463 -12.53 5.19 -0.60
C PRO A 463 -12.73 3.74 -1.01
N PHE A 464 -13.85 3.45 -1.68
CA PHE A 464 -14.19 2.11 -2.19
C PHE A 464 -14.29 1.04 -1.10
N THR A 465 -14.76 1.44 0.08
CA THR A 465 -15.13 0.53 1.16
C THR A 465 -16.59 0.76 1.56
N PRO A 466 -17.29 -0.24 2.11
CA PRO A 466 -18.61 -0.01 2.70
C PRO A 466 -18.60 1.07 3.79
N PHE A 467 -17.46 1.34 4.42
CA PHE A 467 -17.33 2.43 5.38
C PHE A 467 -16.87 3.76 4.79
N GLU A 468 -16.83 3.93 3.47
CA GLU A 468 -16.51 5.23 2.85
C GLU A 468 -17.50 6.35 3.25
N PHE A 469 -18.71 5.97 3.69
CA PHE A 469 -19.76 6.87 4.17
C PHE A 469 -19.63 7.26 5.65
N GLU A 470 -18.82 6.53 6.41
CA GLU A 470 -18.73 6.68 7.86
C GLU A 470 -17.77 7.82 8.24
N PRO A 471 -18.03 8.53 9.33
CA PRO A 471 -17.07 9.50 9.86
C PRO A 471 -15.90 8.78 10.54
N GLN A 472 -14.71 9.39 10.50
CA GLN A 472 -13.69 9.12 11.48
C GLN A 472 -14.11 9.75 12.81
N LEU A 473 -13.92 9.03 13.91
CA LEU A 473 -14.16 9.55 15.25
C LEU A 473 -13.31 10.80 15.51
N ASP A 474 -13.84 11.79 16.22
CA ASP A 474 -13.10 13.00 16.56
C ASP A 474 -12.06 12.77 17.69
N GLU A 475 -11.23 13.77 17.93
CA GLU A 475 -10.15 13.67 18.92
C GLU A 475 -10.70 13.40 20.34
N ALA A 476 -11.83 14.03 20.68
CA ALA A 476 -12.46 13.89 21.99
C ALA A 476 -12.95 12.45 22.20
N GLY A 477 -13.65 11.87 21.22
CA GLY A 477 -14.13 10.49 21.28
C GLY A 477 -13.00 9.46 21.29
N VAL A 478 -11.90 9.72 20.59
CA VAL A 478 -10.70 8.86 20.64
C VAL A 478 -10.06 8.93 22.02
N LYS A 479 -9.86 10.13 22.58
CA LYS A 479 -9.28 10.34 23.91
C LYS A 479 -10.14 9.70 25.02
N GLU A 480 -11.45 9.77 24.91
CA GLU A 480 -12.39 9.12 25.84
C GLU A 480 -12.13 7.61 25.93
N ARG A 481 -12.03 6.94 24.77
CA ARG A 481 -11.79 5.49 24.68
C ARG A 481 -10.42 5.09 25.19
N GLN A 482 -9.39 5.87 24.85
CA GLN A 482 -8.03 5.68 25.37
C GLN A 482 -7.98 5.83 26.89
N ALA A 483 -8.65 6.85 27.44
CA ALA A 483 -8.74 7.08 28.88
C ALA A 483 -9.46 5.92 29.58
N HIS A 484 -10.53 5.40 28.99
CA HIS A 484 -11.25 4.24 29.51
C HIS A 484 -10.35 3.00 29.56
N LEU A 485 -9.72 2.61 28.44
CA LEU A 485 -8.78 1.47 28.39
C LEU A 485 -7.65 1.61 29.40
N LYS A 486 -7.12 2.83 29.57
CA LYS A 486 -6.08 3.10 30.56
C LYS A 486 -6.58 2.94 32.00
N SER A 487 -7.84 3.31 32.27
CA SER A 487 -8.44 3.23 33.61
C SER A 487 -8.70 1.79 34.07
N ILE A 488 -8.99 0.88 33.15
CA ILE A 488 -9.33 -0.52 33.43
C ILE A 488 -8.11 -1.45 33.38
N ASN A 489 -7.03 -1.06 32.68
CA ASN A 489 -5.84 -1.89 32.55
C ASN A 489 -5.09 -1.99 33.89
N ASN A 490 -5.29 -3.12 34.59
CA ASN A 490 -4.70 -3.38 35.90
C ASN A 490 -3.74 -4.60 35.90
N ASP A 491 -3.57 -5.30 34.77
CA ASP A 491 -2.60 -6.40 34.63
C ASP A 491 -1.33 -5.94 33.91
N ARG A 492 -0.19 -6.01 34.60
CA ARG A 492 1.13 -5.65 34.05
C ARG A 492 1.59 -6.55 32.89
N LYS A 493 0.92 -7.68 32.66
CA LYS A 493 1.17 -8.56 31.50
C LYS A 493 0.54 -8.02 30.21
N ILE A 494 -0.37 -7.05 30.32
CA ILE A 494 -1.09 -6.45 29.19
C ILE A 494 -0.53 -5.04 28.95
N VAL A 495 0.18 -4.88 27.83
CA VAL A 495 0.69 -3.58 27.38
C VAL A 495 -0.20 -3.09 26.25
N ILE A 496 -0.83 -1.93 26.43
CA ILE A 496 -1.71 -1.32 25.43
C ILE A 496 -1.01 -0.11 24.81
N SER A 497 -0.92 -0.08 23.49
CA SER A 497 -0.44 1.05 22.70
C SER A 497 -1.45 1.42 21.61
N TRP A 498 -1.40 2.67 21.13
CA TRP A 498 -2.30 3.13 20.09
C TRP A 498 -1.66 4.18 19.18
N SER A 499 -2.23 4.36 17.98
CA SER A 499 -1.79 5.37 17.01
C SER A 499 -2.07 6.80 17.52
N LYS A 500 -1.28 7.77 17.05
CA LYS A 500 -1.54 9.20 17.28
C LYS A 500 -2.74 9.64 16.45
N TYR A 501 -3.62 10.45 17.07
CA TYR A 501 -4.82 10.96 16.40
C TYR A 501 -4.45 11.87 15.22
N ASP A 502 -3.55 12.82 15.44
CA ASP A 502 -3.13 13.82 14.46
C ASP A 502 -2.68 13.21 13.13
N LEU A 503 -1.87 12.14 13.18
CA LEU A 503 -1.42 11.41 12.00
C LEU A 503 -2.60 10.75 11.27
N SER A 504 -3.46 10.06 12.02
CA SER A 504 -4.64 9.40 11.46
C SER A 504 -5.68 10.38 10.90
N LEU A 505 -5.73 11.61 11.41
CA LEU A 505 -6.60 12.67 10.90
C LEU A 505 -6.10 13.13 9.52
N ILE A 506 -4.81 13.45 9.40
CA ILE A 506 -4.23 13.85 8.10
C ILE A 506 -4.41 12.73 7.07
N GLU A 507 -4.15 11.47 7.45
CA GLU A 507 -4.35 10.34 6.56
C GLU A 507 -5.82 10.21 6.11
N ALA A 508 -6.80 10.37 7.01
CA ALA A 508 -8.22 10.34 6.67
C ALA A 508 -8.63 11.49 5.74
N VAL A 509 -8.12 12.69 5.99
CA VAL A 509 -8.40 13.86 5.15
C VAL A 509 -7.84 13.68 3.76
N LEU A 510 -6.57 13.26 3.63
CA LEU A 510 -5.94 13.01 2.34
C LEU A 510 -6.62 11.86 1.60
N ALA A 511 -6.91 10.75 2.27
CA ALA A 511 -7.54 9.59 1.64
C ALA A 511 -8.90 9.93 1.03
N ARG A 512 -9.65 10.85 1.65
CA ARG A 512 -11.02 11.24 1.23
C ARG A 512 -11.10 12.62 0.59
N GLY A 513 -9.97 13.27 0.34
CA GLY A 513 -9.88 14.62 -0.19
C GLY A 513 -10.39 14.72 -1.64
N ASP A 514 -10.82 15.92 -2.02
CA ASP A 514 -11.05 16.30 -3.42
C ASP A 514 -9.87 17.10 -3.97
N ARG A 515 -9.95 17.55 -5.23
CA ARG A 515 -8.86 18.28 -5.88
C ARG A 515 -8.45 19.58 -5.23
N ARG A 516 -9.25 20.17 -4.33
CA ARG A 516 -8.79 21.35 -3.56
C ARG A 516 -7.70 20.98 -2.56
N MET A 517 -7.59 19.71 -2.20
CA MET A 517 -6.58 19.20 -1.26
C MET A 517 -5.16 19.33 -1.80
N SER A 518 -4.95 19.36 -3.12
CA SER A 518 -3.63 19.62 -3.72
C SER A 518 -3.02 20.92 -3.20
N LYS A 519 -3.84 21.97 -3.04
CA LYS A 519 -3.39 23.27 -2.51
C LYS A 519 -2.88 23.16 -1.08
N VAL A 520 -3.56 22.35 -0.26
CA VAL A 520 -3.13 22.09 1.13
C VAL A 520 -1.84 21.30 1.16
N VAL A 521 -1.71 20.24 0.35
CA VAL A 521 -0.46 19.46 0.23
C VAL A 521 0.70 20.37 -0.19
N TYR A 522 0.48 21.24 -1.18
CA TYR A 522 1.47 22.21 -1.63
C TYR A 522 1.86 23.21 -0.52
N ALA A 523 0.88 23.77 0.18
CA ALA A 523 1.12 24.72 1.27
C ALA A 523 1.84 24.06 2.47
N ALA A 524 1.47 22.83 2.84
CA ALA A 524 2.13 22.07 3.89
C ALA A 524 3.60 21.77 3.51
N TRP A 525 3.84 21.34 2.27
CA TRP A 525 5.20 21.14 1.75
C TRP A 525 6.03 22.42 1.78
N LYS A 526 5.48 23.57 1.33
CA LYS A 526 6.17 24.87 1.42
C LYS A 526 6.50 25.31 2.85
N LYS A 527 5.73 24.84 3.84
CA LYS A 527 6.01 25.05 5.28
C LYS A 527 7.00 24.04 5.85
N GLY A 528 7.57 23.16 5.02
CA GLY A 528 8.60 22.20 5.37
C GLY A 528 8.07 20.85 5.87
N CYS A 529 6.81 20.49 5.59
CA CYS A 529 6.33 19.12 5.77
C CYS A 529 6.96 18.22 4.71
N LYS A 530 7.64 17.17 5.17
CA LYS A 530 8.21 16.07 4.40
C LYS A 530 8.54 14.94 5.37
N LEU A 531 8.60 13.73 4.86
CA LEU A 531 8.75 12.49 5.63
C LEU A 531 7.68 12.37 6.72
N ASP A 532 6.44 12.80 6.44
CA ASP A 532 5.35 12.86 7.42
C ASP A 532 4.92 11.47 7.96
N GLY A 533 5.34 10.39 7.32
CA GLY A 533 5.20 9.02 7.86
C GLY A 533 6.14 8.69 9.03
N TRP A 534 7.17 9.51 9.27
CA TRP A 534 8.15 9.35 10.34
C TRP A 534 7.83 10.31 11.49
N ASP A 535 7.68 9.75 12.69
CA ASP A 535 7.21 10.48 13.88
C ASP A 535 8.08 11.70 14.23
N GLU A 536 9.38 11.62 13.98
CA GLU A 536 10.38 12.66 14.20
C GLU A 536 10.30 13.81 13.19
N HIS A 537 9.63 13.61 12.06
CA HIS A 537 9.51 14.58 10.97
C HIS A 537 8.09 15.15 10.81
N PHE A 538 7.08 14.47 11.39
CA PHE A 538 5.69 14.88 11.29
C PHE A 538 5.41 16.22 11.99
N LYS A 539 4.88 17.19 11.23
CA LYS A 539 4.63 18.57 11.70
C LYS A 539 3.14 18.92 11.63
N PHE A 540 2.35 18.41 12.57
CA PHE A 540 0.89 18.63 12.57
C PHE A 540 0.49 20.11 12.60
N ASP A 541 1.21 20.96 13.34
CA ASP A 541 0.93 22.41 13.37
C ASP A 541 1.05 23.06 11.98
N LYS A 542 1.99 22.60 11.16
CA LYS A 542 2.16 23.11 9.78
C LYS A 542 1.06 22.65 8.84
N TRP A 543 0.52 21.45 9.06
CA TRP A 543 -0.69 21.01 8.37
C TRP A 543 -1.89 21.89 8.75
N LYS A 544 -2.12 22.19 10.04
CA LYS A 544 -3.21 23.10 10.47
C LYS A 544 -3.09 24.47 9.81
N GLU A 545 -1.90 25.09 9.84
CA GLU A 545 -1.63 26.36 9.15
C GLU A 545 -1.95 26.28 7.65
N ALA A 546 -1.64 25.17 6.98
CA ALA A 546 -1.91 24.97 5.55
C ALA A 546 -3.41 24.85 5.24
N PHE A 547 -4.19 24.17 6.10
CA PHE A 547 -5.65 24.10 5.98
C PHE A 547 -6.30 25.48 6.17
N GLU A 548 -5.87 26.23 7.19
CA GLU A 548 -6.35 27.58 7.45
C GLU A 548 -6.08 28.52 6.26
N GLU A 549 -4.85 28.50 5.71
CA GLU A 549 -4.47 29.29 4.54
C GLU A 549 -5.29 28.95 3.29
N CYS A 550 -5.64 27.68 3.11
CA CYS A 550 -6.46 27.22 1.98
C CYS A 550 -7.97 27.40 2.20
N GLY A 551 -8.41 27.82 3.40
CA GLY A 551 -9.82 27.94 3.74
C GLY A 551 -10.58 26.61 3.71
N LEU A 552 -9.90 25.50 4.05
CA LEU A 552 -10.49 24.17 4.09
C LEU A 552 -10.54 23.65 5.53
N ASP A 553 -11.57 22.88 5.85
CA ASP A 553 -11.76 22.28 7.17
C ASP A 553 -11.45 20.78 7.15
N MET A 554 -10.55 20.32 8.02
CA MET A 554 -10.24 18.90 8.18
C MET A 554 -11.49 18.09 8.56
N ALA A 555 -12.38 18.64 9.40
CA ALA A 555 -13.57 17.93 9.86
C ALA A 555 -14.59 17.68 8.74
N PHE A 556 -14.69 18.61 7.77
CA PHE A 556 -15.43 18.39 6.53
C PHE A 556 -14.95 17.14 5.77
N TYR A 557 -13.63 16.89 5.76
CA TYR A 557 -13.08 15.76 5.03
C TYR A 557 -12.99 14.47 5.82
N ALA A 558 -12.86 14.50 7.16
CA ALA A 558 -12.64 13.31 7.99
C ALA A 558 -13.83 12.94 8.90
N ASN A 559 -14.50 13.91 9.53
CA ASN A 559 -15.40 13.64 10.65
C ASN A 559 -16.89 13.71 10.32
N ARG A 560 -17.27 14.13 9.11
CA ARG A 560 -18.69 14.07 8.67
C ARG A 560 -19.06 12.70 8.10
N ARG A 561 -20.32 12.31 8.33
CA ARG A 561 -20.98 11.22 7.59
C ARG A 561 -21.29 11.72 6.17
N ARG A 562 -21.01 10.90 5.16
CA ARG A 562 -21.36 11.21 3.76
C ARG A 562 -22.71 10.59 3.42
N SER A 563 -23.54 11.34 2.70
CA SER A 563 -24.84 10.84 2.24
C SER A 563 -24.64 9.79 1.15
N TYR A 564 -25.59 8.84 1.03
CA TYR A 564 -25.58 7.87 -0.06
C TYR A 564 -25.92 8.49 -1.42
N GLU A 565 -26.30 9.75 -1.48
CA GLU A 565 -26.60 10.50 -2.69
C GLU A 565 -25.43 11.42 -3.09
N GLU A 566 -24.46 11.63 -2.19
CA GLU A 566 -23.29 12.44 -2.43
C GLU A 566 -22.40 11.87 -3.55
N VAL A 567 -21.95 12.74 -4.46
CA VAL A 567 -20.93 12.42 -5.46
C VAL A 567 -19.57 12.41 -4.77
N ALA A 568 -18.97 11.22 -4.66
CA ALA A 568 -17.63 11.11 -4.10
C ALA A 568 -16.58 11.73 -5.07
N PRO A 569 -15.49 12.34 -4.56
CA PRO A 569 -14.41 12.86 -5.39
C PRO A 569 -13.80 11.80 -6.33
N TRP A 570 -13.69 10.57 -5.86
CA TRP A 570 -13.21 9.41 -6.62
C TRP A 570 -14.27 8.72 -7.47
N SER A 571 -15.48 9.29 -7.60
CA SER A 571 -16.60 8.59 -8.25
C SER A 571 -16.38 8.33 -9.74
N HIS A 572 -15.49 9.06 -10.41
CA HIS A 572 -15.12 8.84 -11.81
C HIS A 572 -14.19 7.62 -11.98
N ILE A 573 -13.59 7.10 -10.89
CA ILE A 573 -12.78 5.90 -10.91
C ILE A 573 -13.66 4.65 -10.73
N ASP A 574 -13.50 3.65 -11.60
CA ASP A 574 -14.24 2.38 -11.55
C ASP A 574 -13.33 1.26 -11.02
N MET A 575 -13.51 0.93 -9.73
CA MET A 575 -12.82 -0.17 -9.05
C MET A 575 -13.51 -1.54 -9.20
N LEU A 576 -14.51 -1.64 -10.09
CA LEU A 576 -15.35 -2.81 -10.41
C LEU A 576 -16.34 -3.24 -9.32
N VAL A 577 -16.22 -2.68 -8.12
CA VAL A 577 -17.19 -2.88 -7.04
C VAL A 577 -18.29 -1.84 -7.19
N SER A 578 -19.54 -2.28 -7.27
CA SER A 578 -20.65 -1.34 -7.47
C SER A 578 -20.94 -0.53 -6.21
N ARG A 579 -21.31 0.74 -6.39
CA ARG A 579 -21.62 1.64 -5.29
C ARG A 579 -22.82 1.16 -4.47
N GLU A 580 -23.81 0.57 -5.13
CA GLU A 580 -25.00 -0.01 -4.50
C GLU A 580 -24.62 -1.13 -3.53
N PHE A 581 -23.60 -1.93 -3.88
CA PHE A 581 -23.11 -2.98 -3.00
C PHE A 581 -22.41 -2.39 -1.76
N LEU A 582 -21.63 -1.32 -1.90
CA LEU A 582 -20.99 -0.64 -0.76
C LEU A 582 -22.05 -0.07 0.21
N ILE A 583 -23.11 0.53 -0.32
CA ILE A 583 -24.24 1.06 0.47
C ILE A 583 -24.97 -0.07 1.21
N GLU A 584 -25.26 -1.17 0.51
CA GLU A 584 -25.95 -2.32 1.12
C GLU A 584 -25.11 -2.96 2.23
N GLU A 585 -23.79 -3.11 2.02
CA GLU A 585 -22.89 -3.59 3.07
C GLU A 585 -22.79 -2.62 4.25
N ASN A 586 -22.84 -1.31 4.01
CA ASN A 586 -22.92 -0.33 5.10
C ASN A 586 -24.20 -0.53 5.93
N ARG A 587 -25.37 -0.63 5.29
CA ARG A 587 -26.64 -0.89 5.97
C ARG A 587 -26.62 -2.18 6.79
N ARG A 588 -26.03 -3.25 6.24
CA ARG A 588 -25.84 -4.52 6.97
C ARG A 588 -24.93 -4.37 8.18
N ALA A 589 -23.90 -3.53 8.09
CA ALA A 589 -23.04 -3.22 9.23
C ALA A 589 -23.84 -2.58 10.38
N HIS A 590 -24.66 -1.58 10.09
CA HIS A 590 -25.53 -0.93 11.10
C HIS A 590 -26.57 -1.90 11.68
N ALA A 591 -26.96 -2.92 10.92
CA ALA A 591 -27.85 -3.99 11.40
C ALA A 591 -27.11 -5.14 12.11
N GLY A 592 -25.77 -5.12 12.20
CA GLY A 592 -24.97 -6.21 12.77
C GLY A 592 -25.04 -7.52 11.96
N VAL A 593 -25.43 -7.46 10.68
CA VAL A 593 -25.60 -8.64 9.82
C VAL A 593 -24.30 -8.91 9.06
N THR A 594 -23.79 -10.14 9.16
CA THR A 594 -22.60 -10.58 8.44
C THR A 594 -22.90 -10.94 6.98
N THR A 595 -21.87 -10.86 6.15
CA THR A 595 -21.90 -11.30 4.76
C THR A 595 -20.83 -12.38 4.57
N PRO A 596 -21.21 -13.58 4.07
CA PRO A 596 -20.27 -14.70 3.88
C PRO A 596 -19.17 -14.38 2.87
N ASN A 597 -18.10 -15.17 2.90
CA ASN A 597 -16.99 -15.01 1.96
C ASN A 597 -17.32 -15.58 0.56
N CYS A 598 -16.51 -15.22 -0.44
CA CYS A 598 -16.77 -15.58 -1.83
C CYS A 598 -16.79 -17.09 -2.12
N ARG A 599 -16.15 -17.94 -1.30
CA ARG A 599 -16.18 -19.41 -1.45
C ARG A 599 -17.52 -20.00 -1.00
N GLU A 600 -18.07 -19.44 0.07
CA GLU A 600 -19.35 -19.89 0.61
C GLU A 600 -20.51 -19.41 -0.25
N LYS A 601 -20.53 -18.12 -0.62
CA LYS A 601 -21.62 -17.52 -1.39
C LYS A 601 -21.19 -16.23 -2.09
N CYS A 602 -21.60 -16.08 -3.35
CA CYS A 602 -21.43 -14.82 -4.08
C CYS A 602 -22.34 -13.72 -3.50
N SER A 603 -21.73 -12.58 -3.12
CA SER A 603 -22.46 -11.40 -2.61
C SER A 603 -22.84 -10.38 -3.70
N ASN A 604 -22.69 -10.73 -4.98
CA ASN A 604 -23.07 -9.90 -6.13
C ASN A 604 -22.49 -8.48 -6.14
N CYS A 605 -21.21 -8.32 -5.76
CA CYS A 605 -20.55 -7.02 -5.61
C CYS A 605 -20.29 -6.22 -6.92
N GLY A 606 -20.76 -6.69 -8.07
CA GLY A 606 -20.55 -6.04 -9.38
C GLY A 606 -19.40 -6.62 -10.20
N VAL A 607 -18.32 -7.07 -9.56
CA VAL A 607 -17.07 -7.52 -10.23
C VAL A 607 -17.31 -8.54 -11.34
N ALA A 608 -18.13 -9.56 -11.09
CA ALA A 608 -18.43 -10.62 -12.07
C ALA A 608 -19.07 -10.10 -13.38
N LYS A 609 -19.79 -8.96 -13.32
CA LYS A 609 -20.37 -8.31 -14.51
C LYS A 609 -19.29 -7.63 -15.36
N CYS A 610 -18.19 -7.21 -14.74
CA CYS A 610 -17.12 -6.46 -15.40
C CYS A 610 -16.02 -7.37 -15.98
N VAL A 611 -15.65 -8.43 -15.27
CA VAL A 611 -14.51 -9.30 -15.65
C VAL A 611 -14.93 -10.68 -16.20
N GLY A 612 -16.24 -10.95 -16.27
CA GLY A 612 -16.78 -12.27 -16.57
C GLY A 612 -16.97 -13.12 -15.32
N GLY A 613 -18.03 -13.93 -15.33
CA GLY A 613 -18.42 -14.71 -14.16
C GLY A 613 -17.49 -15.88 -13.83
N ASP A 614 -16.66 -16.33 -14.77
CA ASP A 614 -15.79 -17.51 -14.61
C ASP A 614 -14.69 -17.29 -13.57
N ILE A 615 -14.06 -16.11 -13.56
CA ILE A 615 -13.02 -15.77 -12.57
C ILE A 615 -13.59 -15.86 -11.15
N CYS A 616 -14.80 -15.34 -10.93
CA CYS A 616 -15.44 -15.43 -9.62
C CYS A 616 -16.04 -16.83 -9.32
N ARG A 617 -16.38 -17.61 -10.34
CA ARG A 617 -16.84 -19.00 -10.18
C ARG A 617 -15.70 -19.92 -9.76
N ALA A 618 -14.49 -19.74 -10.32
CA ALA A 618 -13.32 -20.55 -10.01
C ALA A 618 -12.86 -20.46 -8.53
N ILE A 619 -13.33 -19.46 -7.79
CA ILE A 619 -13.07 -19.33 -6.35
C ILE A 619 -13.83 -20.38 -5.53
N ARG A 620 -15.02 -20.80 -6.02
CA ARG A 620 -15.94 -21.74 -5.37
C ARG A 620 -15.66 -23.15 -5.85
#